data_AF-A0A942KI15-F1
#
_entry.id   AF-A0A942KI15-F1
#
_cell.length_a   1.000
_cell.length_b   1.000
_cell.length_c   1.000
_cell.angle_alpha   90.00
_cell.angle_beta   90.00
_cell.angle_gamma   90.00
#
_symmetry.space_group_name_H-M   'P 1'
#
loop_
_entity.id
_entity.type
_entity.pdbx_description
1 polymer ?
#
loop_
_entity_poly.entity_id
_entity_poly.type
_entity_poly.pdbx_seq_one_letter_code
_entity_poly.pdbx_strand_id
1 'polypeptide(L)'
;MKLKAFISSATSNRSIIEHRSVSLWWQIILLFFSLIMIAFPFIVGRFNVNQEYLDANFPDFTQDFVLALNSSDCTFVSEDDLILVLTCPIQDQVIQGERYTIYLLPHENRVFNRESIVFFNDSLRVTLSPEQTLEGSYIFGEKSFDQILLDMNNPEFDITPKAYALNILRNMDLMALPTDIWFIYSSITIQYMMYLSIISLLIWWLYSRKGGIRLPFKEITGMLIMIMFWTALPTAVLGFFISVLASVMFTIGYVTRIIFMYTKLTRQIQV
;
A
#
# COMPACT_ATOMS: atom_id res chain seq x y z
N MET A 1 12.44 32.00 -0.73
CA MET A 1 11.15 32.31 -0.06
C MET A 1 11.41 32.43 1.44
N LYS A 2 10.91 33.46 2.13
CA LYS A 2 11.10 33.59 3.59
C LYS A 2 10.23 32.55 4.31
N LEU A 3 10.76 31.79 5.27
CA LEU A 3 10.08 30.69 5.98
C LEU A 3 8.71 31.08 6.55
N LYS A 4 8.60 32.27 7.17
CA LYS A 4 7.32 32.79 7.72
C LYS A 4 6.23 32.94 6.65
N ALA A 5 6.61 33.35 5.44
CA ALA A 5 5.67 33.47 4.33
C ALA A 5 5.26 32.11 3.74
N PHE A 6 6.13 31.10 3.84
CA PHE A 6 5.78 29.73 3.47
C PHE A 6 4.77 29.15 4.46
N ILE A 7 5.01 29.29 5.77
CA ILE A 7 4.09 28.83 6.79
C ILE A 7 2.73 29.55 6.69
N SER A 8 2.69 30.84 6.38
CA SER A 8 1.41 31.57 6.23
C SER A 8 0.57 31.09 5.04
N SER A 9 1.17 30.38 4.08
CA SER A 9 0.43 29.73 2.98
C SER A 9 -0.33 28.47 3.42
N ALA A 10 0.00 27.92 4.59
CA ALA A 10 -0.73 26.82 5.21
C ALA A 10 -2.16 27.20 5.61
N THR A 11 -2.41 28.47 5.97
CA THR A 11 -3.70 28.93 6.51
C THR A 11 -4.44 29.93 5.62
N SER A 12 -3.78 30.50 4.59
CA SER A 12 -4.37 31.55 3.76
C SER A 12 -4.11 31.37 2.27
N ASN A 13 -5.18 31.24 1.50
CA ASN A 13 -5.13 31.26 0.03
C ASN A 13 -4.60 32.58 -0.53
N ARG A 14 -4.68 33.69 0.23
CA ARG A 14 -4.10 34.98 -0.20
C ARG A 14 -2.57 34.90 -0.22
N SER A 15 -1.98 34.30 0.80
CA SER A 15 -0.53 34.09 0.88
C SER A 15 -0.02 33.21 -0.26
N ILE A 16 -0.80 32.20 -0.69
CA ILE A 16 -0.48 31.34 -1.84
C ILE A 16 -0.38 32.17 -3.13
N ILE A 17 -1.33 33.09 -3.35
CA ILE A 17 -1.37 33.98 -4.52
C ILE A 17 -0.22 34.99 -4.49
N GLU A 18 0.10 35.54 -3.32
CA GLU A 18 1.20 36.50 -3.13
C GLU A 18 2.58 35.84 -3.34
N HIS A 19 2.71 34.54 -3.08
CA HIS A 19 3.96 33.80 -3.20
C HIS A 19 3.99 32.84 -4.41
N ARG A 20 3.14 33.07 -5.41
CA ARG A 20 2.99 32.20 -6.60
C ARG A 20 4.26 32.05 -7.46
N SER A 21 5.18 33.00 -7.40
CA SER A 21 6.44 33.02 -8.16
C SER A 21 7.54 32.13 -7.52
N VAL A 22 7.17 30.92 -7.10
CA VAL A 22 8.13 29.94 -6.56
C VAL A 22 9.06 29.45 -7.68
N SER A 23 10.35 29.29 -7.39
CA SER A 23 11.31 28.71 -8.34
C SER A 23 10.93 27.28 -8.70
N LEU A 24 11.23 26.85 -9.93
CA LEU A 24 10.87 25.51 -10.42
C LEU A 24 11.42 24.37 -9.54
N TRP A 25 12.68 24.48 -9.09
CA TRP A 25 13.30 23.50 -8.21
C TRP A 25 12.51 23.29 -6.90
N TRP A 26 12.07 24.38 -6.26
CA TRP A 26 11.21 24.29 -5.08
C TRP A 26 9.85 23.67 -5.38
N GLN A 27 9.27 23.92 -6.56
CA GLN A 27 8.02 23.27 -6.96
C GLN A 27 8.21 21.74 -7.09
N ILE A 28 9.31 21.30 -7.69
CA ILE A 28 9.64 19.87 -7.82
C ILE A 28 9.82 19.21 -6.45
N ILE A 29 10.57 19.85 -5.54
CA ILE A 29 10.78 19.34 -4.18
C ILE A 29 9.44 19.23 -3.43
N LEU A 30 8.62 20.28 -3.45
CA LEU A 30 7.32 20.27 -2.79
C LEU A 30 6.38 19.22 -3.37
N LEU A 31 6.37 19.05 -4.69
CA LEU A 31 5.60 18.02 -5.37
C LEU A 31 6.04 16.63 -4.90
N PHE A 32 7.34 16.34 -4.90
CA PHE A 32 7.87 15.06 -4.43
C PHE A 32 7.46 14.75 -2.99
N PHE A 33 7.64 15.69 -2.06
CA PHE A 33 7.22 15.51 -0.67
C PHE A 33 5.70 15.37 -0.52
N SER A 34 4.92 16.08 -1.32
CA SER A 34 3.46 15.95 -1.32
C SER A 34 3.04 14.55 -1.74
N LEU A 35 3.63 14.01 -2.81
CA LEU A 35 3.32 12.65 -3.29
C LEU A 35 3.67 11.60 -2.23
N ILE A 36 4.79 11.77 -1.52
CA ILE A 36 5.14 10.90 -0.39
C ILE A 36 4.07 10.95 0.69
N MET A 37 3.68 12.16 1.11
CA MET A 37 2.68 12.37 2.15
C MET A 37 1.30 11.83 1.76
N ILE A 38 0.92 11.92 0.49
CA ILE A 38 -0.36 11.40 -0.01
C ILE A 38 -0.35 9.87 -0.07
N ALA A 39 0.78 9.25 -0.41
CA ALA A 39 0.92 7.79 -0.44
C ALA A 39 0.97 7.17 0.96
N PHE A 40 1.45 7.93 1.94
CA PHE A 40 1.71 7.44 3.28
C PHE A 40 0.50 6.73 3.95
N PRO A 41 -0.73 7.28 3.95
CA PRO A 41 -1.90 6.58 4.52
C PRO A 41 -2.18 5.22 3.89
N PHE A 42 -1.95 5.07 2.57
CA PHE A 42 -2.19 3.81 1.86
C PHE A 42 -1.17 2.75 2.27
N ILE A 43 0.10 3.15 2.39
CA ILE A 43 1.19 2.27 2.84
C ILE A 43 0.94 1.81 4.28
N VAL A 44 0.59 2.74 5.18
CA VAL A 44 0.25 2.39 6.57
C VAL A 44 -0.96 1.47 6.63
N GLY A 45 -1.98 1.71 5.80
CA GLY A 45 -3.12 0.81 5.68
C GLY A 45 -2.71 -0.61 5.30
N ARG A 46 -1.74 -0.75 4.39
CA ARG A 46 -1.20 -2.04 3.96
C ARG A 46 -0.38 -2.75 5.05
N PHE A 47 0.39 -2.01 5.85
CA PHE A 47 1.13 -2.56 7.00
C PHE A 47 0.22 -3.03 8.15
N ASN A 48 -0.92 -2.36 8.32
CA ASN A 48 -1.84 -2.57 9.44
C ASN A 48 -3.01 -3.50 9.11
N VAL A 49 -2.89 -4.34 8.07
CA VAL A 49 -3.87 -5.40 7.80
C VAL A 49 -3.97 -6.29 9.05
N ASN A 50 -5.18 -6.37 9.61
CA ASN A 50 -5.43 -7.12 10.83
C ASN A 50 -5.65 -8.61 10.52
N GLN A 51 -5.45 -9.47 11.52
CA GLN A 51 -5.65 -10.92 11.38
C GLN A 51 -7.11 -11.27 11.04
N GLU A 52 -8.09 -10.49 11.52
CA GLU A 52 -9.52 -10.69 11.19
C GLU A 52 -9.80 -10.52 9.69
N TYR A 53 -9.16 -9.54 9.04
CA TYR A 53 -9.28 -9.36 7.60
C TYR A 53 -8.67 -10.55 6.85
N LEU A 54 -7.53 -11.05 7.28
CA LEU A 54 -6.90 -12.22 6.66
C LEU A 54 -7.74 -13.48 6.84
N ASP A 55 -8.31 -13.69 8.03
CA ASP A 55 -9.21 -14.81 8.32
C ASP A 55 -10.49 -14.76 7.47
N ALA A 56 -11.06 -13.57 7.27
CA ALA A 56 -12.22 -13.38 6.42
C ALA A 56 -11.93 -13.59 4.93
N ASN A 57 -10.73 -13.25 4.47
CA ASN A 57 -10.32 -13.39 3.06
C ASN A 57 -9.66 -14.74 2.74
N PHE A 58 -9.20 -15.49 3.74
CA PHE A 58 -8.67 -16.84 3.63
C PHE A 58 -9.31 -17.75 4.68
N PRO A 59 -10.64 -17.94 4.61
CA PRO A 59 -11.37 -18.80 5.53
C PRO A 59 -10.83 -20.24 5.46
N ASP A 60 -10.92 -20.96 6.57
CA ASP A 60 -10.53 -22.36 6.73
C ASP A 60 -9.03 -22.65 6.50
N PHE A 61 -8.22 -21.62 6.22
CA PHE A 61 -6.78 -21.76 5.98
C PHE A 61 -6.08 -22.46 7.15
N THR A 62 -6.43 -22.09 8.40
CA THR A 62 -5.81 -22.70 9.58
C THR A 62 -6.00 -24.21 9.60
N GLN A 63 -7.21 -24.68 9.30
CA GLN A 63 -7.55 -26.11 9.37
C GLN A 63 -6.84 -26.90 8.27
N ASP A 64 -6.83 -26.38 7.05
CA ASP A 64 -6.16 -27.03 5.92
C ASP A 64 -4.63 -26.95 6.04
N PHE A 65 -4.09 -25.89 6.63
CA PHE A 65 -2.67 -25.79 6.96
C PHE A 65 -2.27 -26.84 8.02
N VAL A 66 -3.04 -26.98 9.10
CA VAL A 66 -2.80 -28.03 10.11
C VAL A 66 -2.96 -29.43 9.53
N LEU A 67 -3.91 -29.64 8.61
CA LEU A 67 -4.04 -30.91 7.89
C LEU A 67 -2.79 -31.20 7.05
N ALA A 68 -2.25 -30.21 6.34
CA ALA A 68 -1.02 -30.36 5.57
C ALA A 68 0.15 -30.80 6.46
N LEU A 69 0.31 -30.15 7.62
CA LEU A 69 1.37 -30.46 8.57
C LEU A 69 1.24 -31.88 9.14
N ASN A 70 0.02 -32.33 9.47
CA ASN A 70 -0.21 -33.68 10.02
C ASN A 70 -0.07 -34.82 8.99
N SER A 71 -0.12 -34.50 7.69
CA SER A 71 -0.23 -35.49 6.61
C SER A 71 1.10 -35.81 5.94
N SER A 72 2.20 -35.19 6.36
CA SER A 72 3.52 -35.37 5.75
C SER A 72 4.65 -35.05 6.72
N ASP A 73 5.75 -35.79 6.62
CA ASP A 73 6.95 -35.62 7.45
C ASP A 73 7.96 -34.66 6.79
N CYS A 74 7.49 -33.53 6.25
CA CYS A 74 8.37 -32.58 5.58
C CYS A 74 9.24 -31.78 6.57
N THR A 75 10.41 -31.35 6.11
CA THR A 75 11.41 -30.61 6.87
C THR A 75 11.90 -29.38 6.10
N PHE A 76 12.00 -28.25 6.79
CA PHE A 76 12.68 -27.06 6.30
C PHE A 76 14.18 -27.16 6.62
N VAL A 77 15.01 -27.09 5.60
CA VAL A 77 16.48 -27.17 5.69
C VAL A 77 17.07 -25.91 5.10
N SER A 78 18.15 -25.37 5.68
CA SER A 78 18.86 -24.25 5.08
C SER A 78 19.71 -24.73 3.90
N GLU A 79 19.51 -24.12 2.73
CA GLU A 79 20.39 -24.23 1.57
C GLU A 79 21.25 -22.95 1.49
N ASP A 80 22.57 -23.14 1.40
CA ASP A 80 23.59 -22.08 1.32
C ASP A 80 23.53 -21.02 2.45
N ASP A 81 23.08 -21.41 3.65
CA ASP A 81 22.94 -20.54 4.84
C ASP A 81 22.03 -19.31 4.63
N LEU A 82 21.25 -19.27 3.55
CA LEU A 82 20.51 -18.09 3.12
C LEU A 82 19.04 -18.38 2.78
N ILE A 83 18.70 -19.59 2.36
CA ILE A 83 17.37 -19.93 1.86
C ILE A 83 16.86 -21.16 2.61
N LEU A 84 15.66 -21.06 3.19
CA LEU A 84 14.97 -22.23 3.74
C LEU A 84 14.25 -22.95 2.62
N VAL A 85 14.61 -24.21 2.42
CA VAL A 85 13.98 -25.10 1.45
C VAL A 85 13.19 -26.21 2.11
N LEU A 86 12.03 -26.52 1.56
CA LEU A 86 11.17 -27.60 1.99
C LEU A 86 11.60 -28.91 1.34
N THR A 87 11.88 -29.90 2.17
CA THR A 87 12.21 -31.26 1.76
C THR A 87 11.14 -32.21 2.29
N CYS A 88 10.59 -33.06 1.43
CA CYS A 88 9.57 -34.03 1.81
C CYS A 88 9.99 -35.45 1.38
N PRO A 89 9.62 -36.50 2.12
CA PRO A 89 9.86 -37.89 1.70
C PRO A 89 9.14 -38.25 0.40
N ILE A 90 7.99 -37.64 0.15
CA ILE A 90 7.14 -37.83 -1.02
C ILE A 90 6.99 -36.49 -1.74
N GLN A 91 7.27 -36.48 -3.04
CA GLN A 91 7.05 -35.33 -3.93
C GLN A 91 5.66 -35.42 -4.59
N ASP A 92 5.15 -34.28 -5.09
CA ASP A 92 3.83 -34.13 -5.73
C ASP A 92 2.63 -34.63 -4.92
N GLN A 93 2.75 -34.65 -3.59
CA GLN A 93 1.64 -35.08 -2.76
C GLN A 93 0.48 -34.09 -2.89
N VAL A 94 -0.72 -34.63 -3.09
CA VAL A 94 -1.95 -33.85 -3.12
C VAL A 94 -2.84 -34.30 -1.98
N ILE A 95 -3.24 -33.35 -1.15
CA ILE A 95 -4.11 -33.58 0.00
C ILE A 95 -5.36 -32.74 -0.21
N GLN A 96 -6.53 -33.36 -0.05
CA GLN A 96 -7.79 -32.64 -0.14
C GLN A 96 -8.14 -32.10 1.25
N GLY A 97 -8.07 -30.79 1.42
CA GLY A 97 -8.56 -30.09 2.59
C GLY A 97 -10.08 -29.92 2.58
N GLU A 98 -10.59 -29.24 3.60
CA GLU A 98 -12.00 -28.83 3.67
C GLU A 98 -12.34 -27.83 2.57
N ARG A 99 -11.46 -26.86 2.33
CA ARG A 99 -11.65 -25.82 1.32
C ARG A 99 -10.59 -25.83 0.24
N TYR A 100 -9.33 -25.93 0.62
CA TYR A 100 -8.21 -25.86 -0.31
C TYR A 100 -7.77 -27.26 -0.77
N THR A 101 -7.37 -27.39 -2.03
CA THR A 101 -6.52 -28.51 -2.44
C THR A 101 -5.07 -28.16 -2.08
N ILE A 102 -4.43 -28.99 -1.27
CA ILE A 102 -3.07 -28.79 -0.80
C ILE A 102 -2.10 -29.57 -1.70
N TYR A 103 -1.04 -28.92 -2.15
CA TYR A 103 0.02 -29.50 -2.98
C TYR A 103 1.35 -29.37 -2.24
N LEU A 104 2.06 -30.49 -2.04
CA LEU A 104 3.40 -30.50 -1.45
C LEU A 104 4.43 -30.84 -2.52
N LEU A 105 5.40 -29.94 -2.69
CA LEU A 105 6.48 -30.03 -3.68
C LEU A 105 5.96 -30.48 -5.06
N PRO A 106 5.01 -29.74 -5.67
CA PRO A 106 4.52 -30.08 -6.99
C PRO A 106 5.58 -29.77 -8.06
N HIS A 107 5.53 -30.50 -9.17
CA HIS A 107 6.29 -30.16 -10.37
C HIS A 107 5.94 -28.76 -10.90
N GLU A 108 6.96 -28.05 -11.41
CA GLU A 108 6.88 -26.63 -11.80
C GLU A 108 5.77 -26.30 -12.81
N ASN A 109 5.39 -27.24 -13.68
CA ASN A 109 4.41 -27.01 -14.75
C ASN A 109 2.98 -27.44 -14.38
N ARG A 110 2.70 -27.69 -13.11
CA ARG A 110 1.38 -28.11 -12.67
C ARG A 110 0.39 -26.95 -12.70
N VAL A 111 -0.78 -27.19 -13.27
CA VAL A 111 -1.92 -26.28 -13.14
C VAL A 111 -2.60 -26.53 -11.79
N PHE A 112 -2.67 -25.49 -10.97
CA PHE A 112 -3.30 -25.56 -9.65
C PHE A 112 -4.80 -25.25 -9.73
N ASN A 113 -5.56 -25.82 -8.79
CA ASN A 113 -6.96 -25.46 -8.60
C ASN A 113 -7.10 -23.99 -8.18
N ARG A 114 -8.30 -23.43 -8.35
CA ARG A 114 -8.59 -22.04 -7.94
C ARG A 114 -8.43 -21.82 -6.44
N GLU A 115 -8.78 -22.81 -5.63
CA GLU A 115 -8.60 -22.81 -4.18
C GLU A 115 -7.50 -23.81 -3.84
N SER A 116 -6.29 -23.31 -3.58
CA SER A 116 -5.13 -24.16 -3.33
C SER A 116 -4.16 -23.58 -2.31
N ILE A 117 -3.55 -24.48 -1.54
CA ILE A 117 -2.34 -24.20 -0.76
C ILE A 117 -1.21 -24.98 -1.43
N VAL A 118 -0.15 -24.30 -1.84
CA VAL A 118 0.96 -24.90 -2.57
C VAL A 118 2.25 -24.65 -1.83
N PHE A 119 2.89 -25.72 -1.39
CA PHE A 119 4.22 -25.69 -0.78
C PHE A 119 5.24 -26.00 -1.88
N PHE A 120 5.92 -24.97 -2.38
CA PHE A 120 7.05 -25.11 -3.29
C PHE A 120 8.32 -25.44 -2.53
N ASN A 121 9.45 -25.56 -3.24
CA ASN A 121 10.73 -25.79 -2.59
C ASN A 121 11.12 -24.64 -1.67
N ASP A 122 10.90 -23.38 -2.07
CA ASP A 122 11.39 -22.19 -1.37
C ASP A 122 10.28 -21.22 -0.92
N SER A 123 9.02 -21.54 -1.23
CA SER A 123 7.89 -20.65 -0.98
C SER A 123 6.59 -21.38 -0.66
N LEU A 124 5.71 -20.68 0.03
CA LEU A 124 4.32 -21.05 0.24
C LEU A 124 3.45 -20.12 -0.60
N ARG A 125 2.51 -20.68 -1.35
CA ARG A 125 1.47 -19.95 -2.06
C ARG A 125 0.10 -20.38 -1.56
N VAL A 126 -0.76 -19.41 -1.29
CA VAL A 126 -2.17 -19.63 -0.94
C VAL A 126 -3.02 -18.85 -1.93
N THR A 127 -3.90 -19.56 -2.63
CA THR A 127 -4.80 -18.98 -3.63
C THR A 127 -6.22 -19.35 -3.24
N LEU A 128 -7.07 -18.34 -3.05
CA LEU A 128 -8.53 -18.52 -2.95
C LEU A 128 -9.21 -18.18 -4.27
N SER A 129 -8.69 -17.17 -4.96
CA SER A 129 -9.12 -16.75 -6.29
C SER A 129 -7.96 -16.10 -7.04
N PRO A 130 -8.06 -15.86 -8.36
CA PRO A 130 -7.00 -15.18 -9.11
C PRO A 130 -6.63 -13.80 -8.57
N GLU A 131 -7.56 -13.13 -7.88
CA GLU A 131 -7.36 -11.81 -7.28
C GLU A 131 -6.91 -11.90 -5.80
N GLN A 132 -7.04 -13.07 -5.18
CA GLN A 132 -6.68 -13.34 -3.79
C GLN A 132 -5.64 -14.46 -3.74
N THR A 133 -4.40 -14.08 -4.08
CA THR A 133 -3.23 -14.94 -3.99
C THR A 133 -2.20 -14.29 -3.09
N LEU A 134 -1.71 -15.04 -2.12
CA LEU A 134 -0.57 -14.68 -1.30
C LEU A 134 0.57 -15.66 -1.59
N GLU A 135 1.78 -15.15 -1.69
CA GLU A 135 2.98 -15.95 -1.87
C GLU A 135 4.11 -15.36 -1.05
N GLY A 136 4.86 -16.21 -0.36
CA GLY A 136 5.97 -15.79 0.46
C GLY A 136 6.91 -16.93 0.79
N SER A 137 8.15 -16.57 1.11
CA SER A 137 9.18 -17.51 1.56
C SER A 137 8.87 -18.04 2.96
N TYR A 138 9.49 -19.18 3.30
CA TYR A 138 9.35 -19.76 4.63
C TYR A 138 10.02 -18.91 5.71
N ILE A 139 9.34 -18.77 6.85
CA ILE A 139 9.79 -17.97 8.01
C ILE A 139 10.00 -18.82 9.26
N PHE A 140 9.88 -20.15 9.13
CA PHE A 140 9.80 -21.07 10.27
C PHE A 140 11.15 -21.39 10.90
N GLY A 141 12.26 -20.98 10.28
CA GLY A 141 13.58 -21.52 10.58
C GLY A 141 13.73 -22.97 10.11
N GLU A 142 14.83 -23.61 10.46
CA GLU A 142 15.02 -25.05 10.25
C GLU A 142 14.13 -25.85 11.20
N LYS A 143 12.98 -26.32 10.71
CA LYS A 143 12.00 -27.07 11.49
C LYS A 143 11.33 -28.16 10.68
N SER A 144 10.90 -29.24 11.33
CA SER A 144 9.97 -30.21 10.74
C SER A 144 8.52 -29.76 10.87
N PHE A 145 7.62 -30.34 10.06
CA PHE A 145 6.18 -30.14 10.21
C PHE A 145 5.70 -30.53 11.62
N ASP A 146 6.20 -31.63 12.19
CA ASP A 146 5.91 -32.04 13.57
C ASP A 146 6.34 -30.98 14.60
N GLN A 147 7.51 -30.36 14.43
CA GLN A 147 7.97 -29.31 15.33
C GLN A 147 7.08 -28.06 15.23
N ILE A 148 6.62 -27.71 14.03
CA ILE A 148 5.68 -26.59 13.84
C ILE A 148 4.35 -26.91 14.52
N LEU A 149 3.85 -28.14 14.40
CA LEU A 149 2.63 -28.57 15.11
C LEU A 149 2.80 -28.52 16.62
N LEU A 150 3.97 -28.89 17.15
CA LEU A 150 4.28 -28.77 18.57
C LEU A 150 4.29 -27.30 19.02
N ASP A 151 4.92 -26.41 18.25
CA ASP A 151 4.94 -24.98 18.54
C ASP A 151 3.54 -24.36 18.52
N MET A 152 2.69 -24.78 17.56
CA MET A 152 1.30 -24.32 17.46
C MET A 152 0.44 -24.75 18.64
N ASN A 153 0.75 -25.90 19.25
CA ASN A 153 0.00 -26.46 20.37
C ASN A 153 0.67 -26.21 21.73
N ASN A 154 1.80 -25.49 21.77
CA ASN A 154 2.54 -25.27 23.00
C ASN A 154 1.82 -24.24 23.89
N PRO A 155 1.34 -24.64 25.08
CA PRO A 155 0.59 -23.77 25.98
C PRO A 155 1.42 -22.62 26.57
N GLU A 156 2.75 -22.68 26.51
CA GLU A 156 3.63 -21.62 27.01
C GLU A 156 3.63 -20.37 26.13
N PHE A 157 3.25 -20.47 24.86
CA PHE A 157 3.32 -19.34 23.93
C PHE A 157 2.07 -18.46 23.90
N ASP A 158 0.98 -18.81 24.59
CA ASP A 158 -0.31 -18.07 24.60
C ASP A 158 -0.82 -17.67 23.19
N ILE A 159 -0.38 -18.40 22.16
CA ILE A 159 -0.75 -18.21 20.76
C ILE A 159 -1.61 -19.41 20.37
N THR A 160 -2.87 -19.15 20.01
CA THR A 160 -3.73 -20.22 19.47
C THR A 160 -3.20 -20.72 18.11
N PRO A 161 -3.44 -21.99 17.73
CA PRO A 161 -3.09 -22.50 16.39
C PRO A 161 -3.58 -21.59 15.26
N LYS A 162 -4.77 -21.00 15.43
CA LYS A 162 -5.34 -20.01 14.51
C LYS A 162 -4.49 -18.75 14.42
N ALA A 163 -4.11 -18.15 15.55
CA ALA A 163 -3.27 -16.96 15.55
C ALA A 163 -1.88 -17.23 14.94
N TYR A 164 -1.33 -18.43 15.14
CA TYR A 164 -0.08 -18.85 14.51
C TYR A 164 -0.23 -18.93 12.97
N ALA A 165 -1.26 -19.64 12.48
CA ALA A 165 -1.52 -19.77 11.04
C ALA A 165 -1.78 -18.40 10.38
N LEU A 166 -2.58 -17.54 11.02
CA LEU A 166 -2.85 -16.20 10.50
C LEU A 166 -1.59 -15.30 10.49
N ASN A 167 -0.64 -15.52 11.39
CA ASN A 167 0.66 -14.83 11.33
C ASN A 167 1.47 -15.26 10.11
N ILE A 168 1.36 -16.51 9.65
CA ILE A 168 2.00 -16.97 8.42
C ILE A 168 1.42 -16.21 7.22
N LEU A 169 0.09 -16.17 7.11
CA LEU A 169 -0.58 -15.39 6.05
C LEU A 169 -0.19 -13.91 6.11
N ARG A 170 -0.13 -13.34 7.31
CA ARG A 170 0.30 -11.94 7.50
C ARG A 170 1.73 -11.71 7.01
N ASN A 171 2.64 -12.64 7.28
CA ASN A 171 4.02 -12.51 6.82
C ASN A 171 4.12 -12.66 5.29
N MET A 172 3.38 -13.61 4.69
CA MET A 172 3.28 -13.72 3.23
C MET A 172 2.72 -12.43 2.60
N ASP A 173 1.68 -11.87 3.22
CA ASP A 173 1.07 -10.60 2.82
C ASP A 173 2.04 -9.41 2.92
N LEU A 174 2.86 -9.36 3.98
CA LEU A 174 3.92 -8.36 4.15
C LEU A 174 5.10 -8.56 3.19
N MET A 175 5.34 -9.77 2.69
CA MET A 175 6.39 -10.01 1.67
C MET A 175 6.01 -9.42 0.30
N ALA A 176 4.72 -9.30 0.00
CA ALA A 176 4.25 -8.60 -1.21
C ALA A 176 4.41 -7.06 -1.11
N LEU A 177 4.63 -6.54 0.10
CA LEU A 177 4.62 -5.12 0.41
C LEU A 177 5.62 -4.26 -0.39
N PRO A 178 6.87 -4.69 -0.69
CA PRO A 178 7.79 -3.88 -1.48
C PRO A 178 7.24 -3.59 -2.88
N THR A 179 6.62 -4.59 -3.52
CA THR A 179 5.98 -4.47 -4.84
C THR A 179 4.77 -3.55 -4.75
N ASP A 180 3.93 -3.74 -3.74
CA ASP A 180 2.74 -2.90 -3.51
C ASP A 180 3.12 -1.44 -3.23
N ILE A 181 4.17 -1.18 -2.46
CA ILE A 181 4.67 0.17 -2.18
C ILE A 181 5.08 0.85 -3.49
N TRP A 182 5.82 0.17 -4.35
CA TRP A 182 6.20 0.69 -5.67
C TRP A 182 4.98 1.01 -6.54
N PHE A 183 3.99 0.11 -6.55
CA PHE A 183 2.76 0.31 -7.29
C PHE A 183 1.95 1.50 -6.75
N ILE A 184 1.80 1.61 -5.42
CA ILE A 184 1.11 2.72 -4.75
C ILE A 184 1.77 4.05 -5.10
N TYR A 185 3.09 4.17 -4.93
CA TYR A 185 3.81 5.41 -5.25
C TYR A 185 3.68 5.79 -6.72
N SER A 186 3.79 4.82 -7.63
CA SER A 186 3.70 5.06 -9.06
C SER A 186 2.30 5.50 -9.47
N SER A 187 1.27 4.80 -8.99
CA SER A 187 -0.14 5.10 -9.24
C SER A 187 -0.51 6.50 -8.75
N ILE A 188 -0.15 6.83 -7.50
CA ILE A 188 -0.38 8.16 -6.90
C ILE A 188 0.37 9.24 -7.69
N THR A 189 1.63 8.99 -8.05
CA THR A 189 2.41 9.94 -8.85
C THR A 189 1.72 10.24 -10.18
N ILE A 190 1.33 9.22 -10.93
CA ILE A 190 0.65 9.37 -12.22
C ILE A 190 -0.68 10.10 -12.03
N GLN A 191 -1.50 9.67 -11.07
CA GLN A 191 -2.81 10.26 -10.80
C GLN A 191 -2.71 11.76 -10.48
N TYR A 192 -1.83 12.15 -9.56
CA TYR A 192 -1.70 13.55 -9.15
C TYR A 192 -0.97 14.42 -10.18
N MET A 193 -0.06 13.85 -10.97
CA MET A 193 0.52 14.56 -12.12
C MET A 193 -0.54 14.86 -13.17
N MET A 194 -1.44 13.92 -13.45
CA MET A 194 -2.58 14.16 -14.34
C MET A 194 -3.53 15.22 -13.77
N TYR A 195 -3.93 15.11 -12.50
CA TYR A 195 -4.81 16.10 -11.87
C TYR A 195 -4.21 17.50 -11.87
N LEU A 196 -2.94 17.64 -11.46
CA LEU A 196 -2.24 18.90 -11.47
C LEU A 196 -2.21 19.50 -12.88
N SER A 197 -1.91 18.69 -13.89
CA SER A 197 -1.83 19.15 -15.29
C SER A 197 -3.18 19.60 -15.83
N ILE A 198 -4.24 18.79 -15.64
CA ILE A 198 -5.59 19.09 -16.12
C ILE A 198 -6.15 20.34 -15.44
N ILE A 199 -6.02 20.43 -14.11
CA ILE A 199 -6.53 21.58 -13.35
C ILE A 199 -5.72 22.84 -13.67
N SER A 200 -4.38 22.76 -13.78
CA SER A 200 -3.55 23.88 -14.22
C SER A 200 -3.97 24.39 -15.60
N LEU A 201 -4.20 23.48 -16.56
CA LEU A 201 -4.62 23.83 -17.92
C LEU A 201 -6.01 24.48 -17.92
N LEU A 202 -6.95 23.93 -17.16
CA LEU A 202 -8.30 24.47 -17.03
C LEU A 202 -8.27 25.90 -16.45
N ILE A 203 -7.55 26.11 -15.35
CA ILE A 203 -7.41 27.42 -14.74
C ILE A 203 -6.74 28.39 -15.73
N TRP A 204 -5.63 27.99 -16.35
CA TRP A 204 -4.92 28.81 -17.33
C TRP A 204 -5.80 29.21 -18.52
N TRP A 205 -6.60 28.27 -19.05
CA TRP A 205 -7.53 28.52 -20.14
C TRP A 205 -8.66 29.48 -19.73
N LEU A 206 -9.27 29.27 -18.57
CA LEU A 206 -10.32 30.15 -18.02
C LEU A 206 -9.81 31.59 -17.84
N TYR A 207 -8.57 31.75 -17.38
CA TYR A 207 -7.95 33.06 -17.19
C TYR A 207 -7.55 33.72 -18.51
N SER A 208 -7.04 32.96 -19.47
CA SER A 208 -6.65 33.48 -20.79
C SER A 208 -7.83 34.11 -21.54
N ARG A 209 -9.06 33.66 -21.26
CA ARG A 209 -10.30 34.18 -21.86
C ARG A 209 -10.84 35.46 -21.21
N LYS A 210 -10.50 35.77 -19.96
CA LYS A 210 -11.12 36.88 -19.20
C LYS A 210 -10.50 38.27 -19.46
N GLY A 211 -9.59 38.43 -20.41
CA GLY A 211 -9.07 39.73 -20.86
C GLY A 211 -8.23 40.54 -19.86
N GLY A 212 -8.07 40.08 -18.61
CA GLY A 212 -7.26 40.72 -17.57
C GLY A 212 -5.80 40.25 -17.52
N ILE A 213 -5.17 40.41 -16.34
CA ILE A 213 -3.79 39.95 -16.06
C ILE A 213 -3.67 38.45 -16.32
N ARG A 214 -2.86 38.06 -17.30
CA ARG A 214 -2.59 36.65 -17.61
C ARG A 214 -1.58 36.08 -16.61
N LEU A 215 -2.03 35.12 -15.81
CA LEU A 215 -1.14 34.33 -14.96
C LEU A 215 -0.41 33.29 -15.80
N PRO A 216 0.93 33.22 -15.74
CA PRO A 216 1.69 32.20 -16.47
C PRO A 216 1.39 30.81 -15.88
N PHE A 217 1.38 29.79 -16.74
CA PHE A 217 1.10 28.40 -16.36
C PHE A 217 1.96 27.89 -15.19
N LYS A 218 3.23 28.33 -15.15
CA LYS A 218 4.17 28.02 -14.07
C LYS A 218 3.72 28.54 -12.70
N GLU A 219 3.11 29.73 -12.64
CA GLU A 219 2.60 30.29 -11.38
C GLU A 219 1.35 29.54 -10.92
N ILE A 220 0.47 29.17 -11.85
CA ILE A 220 -0.73 28.36 -11.56
C ILE A 220 -0.32 27.01 -11.00
N THR A 221 0.60 26.33 -11.66
CA THR A 221 1.12 25.02 -11.23
C THR A 221 1.80 25.13 -9.86
N GLY A 222 2.60 26.19 -9.63
CA GLY A 222 3.21 26.45 -8.33
C GLY A 222 2.21 26.64 -7.20
N MET A 223 1.12 27.38 -7.45
CA MET A 223 0.04 27.55 -6.47
C MET A 223 -0.65 26.22 -6.15
N LEU A 224 -0.96 25.41 -7.16
CA LEU A 224 -1.61 24.10 -6.96
C LEU A 224 -0.72 23.11 -6.20
N ILE A 225 0.59 23.09 -6.45
CA ILE A 225 1.55 22.28 -5.69
C ILE A 225 1.60 22.74 -4.23
N MET A 226 1.62 24.06 -3.97
CA MET A 226 1.60 24.57 -2.59
C MET A 226 0.30 24.19 -1.86
N ILE A 227 -0.85 24.28 -2.53
CA ILE A 227 -2.13 23.82 -1.97
C ILE A 227 -2.06 22.32 -1.65
N MET A 228 -1.55 21.53 -2.59
CA MET A 228 -1.41 20.08 -2.45
C MET A 228 -0.55 19.72 -1.25
N PHE A 229 0.63 20.32 -1.12
CA PHE A 229 1.55 20.10 -0.01
C PHE A 229 0.90 20.35 1.35
N TRP A 230 0.24 21.50 1.51
CA TRP A 230 -0.37 21.86 2.78
C TRP A 230 -1.62 21.05 3.12
N THR A 231 -2.27 20.44 2.14
CA THR A 231 -3.34 19.47 2.39
C THR A 231 -2.78 18.07 2.67
N ALA A 232 -1.68 17.70 2.03
CA ALA A 232 -0.99 16.41 2.21
C ALA A 232 -0.39 16.27 3.61
N LEU A 233 0.18 17.35 4.16
CA LEU A 233 0.82 17.33 5.48
C LEU A 233 -0.10 16.86 6.62
N PRO A 234 -1.27 17.48 6.89
CA PRO A 234 -2.15 17.04 7.97
C PRO A 234 -2.78 15.67 7.70
N THR A 235 -2.95 15.29 6.43
CA THR A 235 -3.54 14.00 6.06
C THR A 235 -2.55 12.86 6.22
N ALA A 236 -1.26 13.09 5.97
CA ALA A 236 -0.21 12.14 6.34
C ALA A 236 -0.19 11.89 7.85
N VAL A 237 -0.31 12.95 8.67
CA VAL A 237 -0.39 12.83 10.13
C VAL A 237 -1.64 12.04 10.55
N LEU A 238 -2.80 12.35 9.96
CA LEU A 238 -4.05 11.61 10.22
C LEU A 238 -3.94 10.13 9.78
N GLY A 239 -3.21 9.86 8.70
CA GLY A 239 -3.02 8.54 8.11
C GLY A 239 -2.31 7.54 9.01
N PHE A 240 -1.53 8.00 10.00
CA PHE A 240 -0.97 7.13 11.04
C PHE A 240 -2.05 6.46 11.90
N PHE A 241 -3.19 7.13 12.07
CA PHE A 241 -4.26 6.68 12.96
C PHE A 241 -5.41 6.04 12.16
N ILE A 242 -5.83 6.69 11.07
CA ILE A 242 -7.01 6.27 10.29
C ILE A 242 -6.73 6.49 8.79
N SER A 243 -6.14 5.49 8.15
CA SER A 243 -5.71 5.51 6.74
C SER A 243 -6.85 5.87 5.76
N VAL A 244 -8.00 5.23 5.93
CA VAL A 244 -9.19 5.43 5.06
C VAL A 244 -9.68 6.87 5.15
N LEU A 245 -9.92 7.37 6.37
CA LEU A 245 -10.39 8.74 6.59
C LEU A 245 -9.39 9.77 6.05
N ALA A 246 -8.10 9.55 6.24
CA ALA A 246 -7.05 10.43 5.73
C ALA A 246 -7.08 10.58 4.21
N SER A 247 -7.26 9.47 3.47
CA SER A 247 -7.33 9.51 2.01
C SER A 247 -8.54 10.32 1.48
N VAL A 248 -9.69 10.19 2.14
CA VAL A 248 -10.91 10.95 1.81
C VAL A 248 -10.75 12.43 2.15
N MET A 249 -10.23 12.72 3.34
CA MET A 249 -10.02 14.10 3.81
C MET A 249 -9.02 14.86 2.95
N PHE A 250 -7.99 14.20 2.44
CA PHE A 250 -7.07 14.81 1.48
C PHE A 250 -7.80 15.28 0.23
N THR A 251 -8.60 14.42 -0.38
CA THR A 251 -9.34 14.73 -1.61
C THR A 251 -10.28 15.92 -1.40
N ILE A 252 -11.09 15.89 -0.33
CA ILE A 252 -12.03 16.96 0.01
C ILE A 252 -11.28 18.28 0.28
N GLY A 253 -10.23 18.22 1.10
CA GLY A 253 -9.43 19.40 1.45
C GLY A 253 -8.75 20.03 0.24
N TYR A 254 -8.21 19.21 -0.66
CA TYR A 254 -7.50 19.66 -1.85
C TYR A 254 -8.45 20.38 -2.81
N VAL A 255 -9.57 19.74 -3.16
CA VAL A 255 -10.60 20.33 -4.04
C VAL A 255 -11.16 21.62 -3.45
N THR A 256 -11.48 21.61 -2.14
CA THR A 256 -12.02 22.79 -1.45
C THR A 256 -11.05 23.97 -1.56
N ARG A 257 -9.75 23.77 -1.29
CA ARG A 257 -8.76 24.85 -1.37
C ARG A 257 -8.55 25.35 -2.80
N ILE A 258 -8.62 24.48 -3.80
CA ILE A 258 -8.59 24.89 -5.21
C ILE A 258 -9.77 25.80 -5.55
N ILE A 259 -10.99 25.42 -5.16
CA ILE A 259 -12.21 26.22 -5.41
C ILE A 259 -12.10 27.59 -4.74
N PHE A 260 -11.69 27.65 -3.48
CA PHE A 260 -11.50 28.92 -2.77
C PHE A 260 -10.37 29.77 -3.37
N MET A 261 -9.27 29.16 -3.80
CA MET A 261 -8.18 29.87 -4.48
C MET A 261 -8.69 30.48 -5.79
N TYR A 262 -9.36 29.69 -6.63
CA TYR A 262 -9.95 30.17 -7.88
C TYR A 262 -10.92 31.34 -7.63
N THR A 263 -11.81 31.20 -6.64
CA THR A 263 -12.78 32.24 -6.28
C THR A 263 -12.07 33.54 -5.85
N LYS A 264 -11.04 33.45 -5.00
CA LYS A 264 -10.25 34.63 -4.59
C LYS A 264 -9.50 35.27 -5.75
N LEU A 265 -8.86 34.47 -6.60
CA LEU A 265 -8.16 34.95 -7.80
C LEU A 265 -9.13 35.68 -8.74
N THR A 266 -10.35 35.18 -8.92
CA THR A 266 -11.36 35.86 -9.77
C THR A 266 -11.84 37.20 -9.16
N ARG A 267 -12.00 37.30 -7.84
CA ARG A 267 -12.45 38.54 -7.17
C ARG A 267 -11.39 39.63 -7.13
N GLN A 268 -10.12 39.30 -6.92
CA GLN A 268 -9.02 40.28 -6.84
C GLN A 268 -8.73 41.00 -8.17
N ILE A 269 -9.24 40.50 -9.29
CA ILE A 269 -9.00 41.05 -10.62
C ILE A 269 -10.20 41.89 -11.11
N GLN A 270 -11.36 41.80 -10.42
CA GLN A 270 -12.54 42.63 -10.71
C GLN A 270 -12.54 43.98 -9.99
N VAL A 271 -11.58 44.20 -9.08
CA VAL A 271 -11.34 45.47 -8.38
C VAL A 271 -10.10 46.12 -9.00
#